data_AF-A0A8J8H1S0-F1
#
_entry.id   AF-A0A8J8H1S0-F1
#
_cell.length_a   1.000
_cell.length_b   1.000
_cell.length_c   1.000
_cell.angle_alpha   90.00
_cell.angle_beta   90.00
_cell.angle_gamma   90.00
#
_symmetry.space_group_name_H-M   'P 1'
#
loop_
_entity.id
_entity.type
_entity.pdbx_description
1 polymer ?
#
loop_
_entity_poly.entity_id
_entity_poly.type
_entity_poly.pdbx_seq_one_letter_code
_entity_poly.pdbx_strand_id
1 'polypeptide(L)'
;MIKRGVMLVVAFVVALPGVARADDPFETRVYATREGLIGEVTANGHRIASEDLFAALPSRLGLAGRDQGNRTVRVCTAARCVFVPVWDVGPWNTKDDYWNANRQMWRDLPRGKPAAEAAYAEGYNRGRDEFGRTVSNPAGIDLADRAFRDGLLLRDNAWVRVAFLWTAPGPRGSVATDGSPLLVRDQPSRAGAVVGFAAGAAQLPISCQIRGEHITGDA
;
A
#
# COMPACT_ATOMS: atom_id res chain seq x y z
N MET A 1 -45.49 -9.87 -0.76
CA MET A 1 -44.24 -10.54 -0.33
C MET A 1 -43.63 -9.73 0.81
N ILE A 2 -43.66 -10.29 2.02
CA ILE A 2 -43.19 -9.64 3.25
C ILE A 2 -41.67 -9.80 3.32
N LYS A 3 -40.91 -8.72 3.07
CA LYS A 3 -39.46 -8.71 3.33
C LYS A 3 -39.25 -8.29 4.79
N ARG A 4 -38.96 -9.27 5.65
CA ARG A 4 -38.60 -9.07 7.06
C ARG A 4 -37.24 -8.37 7.12
N GLY A 5 -37.21 -7.13 7.58
CA GLY A 5 -35.99 -6.35 7.82
C GLY A 5 -35.38 -6.74 9.17
N VAL A 6 -34.09 -7.05 9.17
CA VAL A 6 -33.32 -7.34 10.39
C VAL A 6 -32.56 -6.08 10.78
N MET A 7 -32.78 -5.64 12.02
CA MET A 7 -32.11 -4.51 12.67
C MET A 7 -30.86 -5.01 13.41
N LEU A 8 -29.71 -4.36 13.27
CA LEU A 8 -28.46 -4.75 13.94
C LEU A 8 -27.95 -3.62 14.84
N VAL A 9 -27.77 -3.94 16.12
CA VAL A 9 -27.19 -3.09 17.17
C VAL A 9 -25.66 -3.20 17.12
N VAL A 10 -24.95 -2.08 17.13
CA VAL A 10 -23.48 -2.03 17.14
C VAL A 10 -22.98 -1.89 18.58
N ALA A 11 -22.20 -2.87 19.04
CA ALA A 11 -21.35 -2.71 20.21
C ALA A 11 -20.02 -2.08 19.75
N PHE A 12 -19.67 -0.92 20.30
CA PHE A 12 -18.36 -0.31 20.10
C PHE A 12 -17.31 -1.14 20.85
N VAL A 13 -16.44 -1.83 20.12
CA VAL A 13 -15.14 -2.22 20.70
C VAL A 13 -14.18 -1.09 20.40
N VAL A 14 -13.91 -0.28 21.43
CA VAL A 14 -12.80 0.68 21.41
C VAL A 14 -11.52 -0.14 21.38
N ALA A 15 -10.86 -0.21 20.22
CA ALA A 15 -9.52 -0.78 20.12
C ALA A 15 -8.54 0.17 20.84
N LEU A 16 -7.97 -0.29 21.95
CA LEU A 16 -6.85 0.39 22.59
C LEU A 16 -5.63 0.37 21.65
N PRO A 17 -4.80 1.43 21.60
CA PRO A 17 -3.59 1.42 20.81
C PRO A 17 -2.55 0.47 21.43
N GLY A 18 -1.90 -0.36 20.61
CA GLY A 18 -0.53 -0.81 20.91
C GLY A 18 -0.25 -2.28 21.16
N VAL A 19 -0.98 -3.24 20.58
CA VAL A 19 -0.46 -4.61 20.43
C VAL A 19 -0.74 -5.10 19.01
N ALA A 20 0.31 -5.19 18.19
CA ALA A 20 0.23 -5.93 16.94
C ALA A 20 -0.17 -7.36 17.26
N ARG A 21 -1.33 -7.82 16.77
CA ARG A 21 -1.70 -9.22 16.86
C ARG A 21 -0.79 -10.04 15.96
N ALA A 22 -0.56 -11.30 16.33
CA ALA A 22 0.23 -12.24 15.52
C ALA A 22 -0.32 -12.39 14.07
N ASP A 23 -1.57 -11.99 13.84
CA ASP A 23 -2.25 -12.02 12.55
C ASP A 23 -2.30 -10.65 11.83
N ASP A 24 -1.70 -9.59 12.37
CA ASP A 24 -1.69 -8.29 11.70
C ASP A 24 -0.69 -8.27 10.52
N PRO A 25 -0.96 -7.48 9.46
CA PRO A 25 0.00 -7.30 8.39
C PRO A 25 1.32 -6.77 8.94
N PHE A 26 2.44 -7.22 8.39
CA PHE A 26 3.73 -6.64 8.73
C PHE A 26 3.73 -5.19 8.28
N GLU A 27 4.14 -4.29 9.18
CA GLU A 27 4.21 -2.86 8.93
C GLU A 27 5.61 -2.36 9.29
N THR A 28 6.15 -1.46 8.46
CA THR A 28 7.41 -0.77 8.72
C THR A 28 7.35 0.66 8.21
N ARG A 29 8.31 1.49 8.62
CA ARG A 29 8.50 2.85 8.12
C ARG A 29 9.50 2.82 6.96
N VAL A 30 9.16 3.47 5.86
CA VAL A 30 10.02 3.57 4.67
C VAL A 30 9.95 4.97 4.08
N TYR A 31 10.99 5.36 3.34
CA TYR A 31 10.98 6.59 2.57
C TYR A 31 10.25 6.35 1.25
N ALA A 32 9.17 7.09 1.02
CA ALA A 32 8.39 7.02 -0.21
C ALA A 32 8.81 8.10 -1.19
N THR A 33 8.95 7.72 -2.45
CA THR A 33 9.09 8.69 -3.54
C THR A 33 7.96 8.56 -4.56
N ARG A 34 7.87 9.55 -5.45
CA ARG A 34 6.95 9.53 -6.58
C ARG A 34 7.57 8.70 -7.70
N GLU A 35 6.84 7.73 -8.23
CA GLU A 35 7.25 6.90 -9.37
C GLU A 35 7.63 7.79 -10.57
N GLY A 36 6.71 8.67 -10.98
CA GLY A 36 6.99 9.68 -12.01
C GLY A 36 7.28 9.15 -13.41
N LEU A 37 6.96 7.89 -13.70
CA LEU A 37 7.19 7.24 -14.99
C LEU A 37 5.93 7.19 -15.87
N ILE A 38 5.11 8.27 -15.90
CA ILE A 38 3.93 8.32 -16.80
C ILE A 38 4.35 7.98 -18.23
N GLY A 39 3.59 7.08 -18.85
CA GLY A 39 3.82 6.61 -20.21
C GLY A 39 4.68 5.35 -20.30
N GLU A 40 5.45 5.02 -19.27
CA GLU A 40 6.22 3.77 -19.22
C GLU A 40 5.33 2.56 -18.92
N VAL A 41 5.90 1.35 -19.01
CA VAL A 41 5.21 0.09 -18.75
C VAL A 41 5.75 -0.52 -17.46
N THR A 42 4.85 -0.74 -16.49
CA THR A 42 5.19 -1.39 -15.23
C THR A 42 5.61 -2.84 -15.41
N ALA A 43 6.29 -3.42 -14.42
CA ALA A 43 6.70 -4.82 -14.43
C ALA A 43 5.55 -5.84 -14.54
N ASN A 44 4.29 -5.46 -14.26
CA ASN A 44 3.12 -6.30 -14.48
C ASN A 44 2.39 -6.05 -15.83
N GLY A 45 2.93 -5.16 -16.68
CA GLY A 45 2.45 -4.92 -18.04
C GLY A 45 1.36 -3.84 -18.16
N HIS A 46 1.21 -2.97 -17.17
CA HIS A 46 0.32 -1.81 -17.24
C HIS A 46 1.06 -0.59 -17.82
N ARG A 47 0.41 0.22 -18.65
CA ARG A 47 0.98 1.49 -19.11
C ARG A 47 0.58 2.60 -18.14
N ILE A 48 1.56 3.21 -17.50
CA ILE A 48 1.36 4.17 -16.42
C ILE A 48 0.62 5.41 -16.94
N ALA A 49 -0.48 5.75 -16.27
CA ALA A 49 -1.28 6.94 -16.46
C ALA A 49 -1.25 7.83 -15.21
N SER A 50 -1.57 9.13 -15.38
CA SER A 50 -1.53 10.11 -14.28
C SER A 50 -2.51 9.81 -13.15
N GLU A 51 -3.60 9.11 -13.47
CA GLU A 51 -4.69 8.81 -12.54
C GLU A 51 -4.54 7.48 -11.82
N ASP A 52 -3.43 6.78 -12.06
CA ASP A 52 -3.21 5.46 -11.50
C ASP A 52 -2.94 5.49 -9.98
N LEU A 53 -3.34 4.40 -9.34
CA LEU A 53 -3.17 4.15 -7.92
C LEU A 53 -2.44 2.81 -7.73
N PHE A 54 -1.12 2.84 -7.78
CA PHE A 54 -0.26 1.70 -7.50
C PHE A 54 0.96 2.09 -6.68
N ALA A 55 1.68 1.06 -6.23
CA ALA A 55 3.03 1.18 -5.69
C ALA A 55 4.03 0.33 -6.49
N ALA A 56 5.31 0.71 -6.45
CA ALA A 56 6.43 -0.15 -6.79
C ALA A 56 7.12 -0.61 -5.50
N LEU A 57 7.51 -1.89 -5.46
CA LEU A 57 8.32 -2.44 -4.36
C LEU A 57 9.60 -3.07 -4.90
N PRO A 58 10.72 -3.03 -4.16
CA PRO A 58 12.02 -3.42 -4.70
C PRO A 58 12.21 -4.94 -4.74
N SER A 59 11.14 -5.71 -4.94
CA SER A 59 11.18 -7.14 -5.22
C SER A 59 9.95 -7.64 -5.98
N ARG A 60 10.19 -8.53 -6.96
CA ARG A 60 9.12 -9.24 -7.68
C ARG A 60 8.23 -10.09 -6.78
N LEU A 61 8.67 -10.43 -5.57
CA LEU A 61 7.85 -11.17 -4.60
C LEU A 61 6.65 -10.35 -4.08
N GLY A 62 6.72 -9.02 -4.21
CA GLY A 62 5.64 -8.10 -3.92
C GLY A 62 4.76 -7.79 -5.14
N LEU A 63 5.09 -8.27 -6.35
CA LEU A 63 4.41 -7.87 -7.59
C LEU A 63 3.03 -8.54 -7.73
N ALA A 64 1.98 -7.74 -7.93
CA ALA A 64 0.66 -8.25 -8.28
C ALA A 64 0.60 -8.64 -9.76
N GLY A 65 -0.19 -9.67 -10.07
CA GLY A 65 -0.55 -9.96 -11.46
C GLY A 65 -1.35 -8.79 -12.07
N ARG A 66 -1.36 -8.70 -13.41
CA ARG A 66 -2.19 -7.72 -14.11
C ARG A 66 -3.65 -7.86 -13.69
N ASP A 67 -4.29 -6.73 -13.38
CA ASP A 67 -5.69 -6.65 -12.93
C ASP A 67 -5.99 -7.41 -11.61
N GLN A 68 -4.95 -7.72 -10.81
CA GLN A 68 -5.08 -8.35 -9.49
C GLN A 68 -4.61 -7.42 -8.37
N GLY A 69 -5.16 -7.58 -7.16
CA GLY A 69 -4.71 -6.88 -5.95
C GLY A 69 -4.25 -7.80 -4.83
N ASN A 70 -3.90 -9.05 -5.11
CA ASN A 70 -3.39 -10.00 -4.13
C ASN A 70 -2.08 -9.53 -3.45
N ARG A 71 -1.37 -8.58 -4.06
CA ARG A 71 -0.27 -7.82 -3.44
C ARG A 71 -0.66 -6.37 -3.27
N THR A 72 -1.47 -6.09 -2.25
CA THR A 72 -1.86 -4.73 -1.87
C THR A 72 -1.04 -4.26 -0.67
N VAL A 73 -0.54 -3.03 -0.74
CA VAL A 73 0.01 -2.31 0.41
C VAL A 73 -0.97 -1.27 0.93
N ARG A 74 -0.97 -1.05 2.25
CA ARG A 74 -1.54 0.15 2.86
C ARG A 74 -0.40 1.09 3.19
N VAL A 75 -0.38 2.27 2.59
CA VAL A 75 0.62 3.31 2.86
C VAL A 75 -0.06 4.43 3.62
N CYS A 76 0.51 4.89 4.72
CA CYS A 76 -0.09 5.91 5.57
C CYS A 76 0.89 7.04 5.91
N THR A 77 0.39 8.26 5.86
CA THR A 77 0.92 9.42 6.60
C THR A 77 0.31 9.45 8.01
N ALA A 78 0.51 10.54 8.74
CA ALA A 78 -0.18 10.77 10.02
C ALA A 78 -1.70 10.95 9.88
N ALA A 79 -2.16 11.44 8.72
CA ALA A 79 -3.56 11.85 8.54
C ALA A 79 -4.31 11.04 7.47
N ARG A 80 -3.59 10.38 6.55
CA ARG A 80 -4.19 9.73 5.38
C ARG A 80 -3.57 8.39 5.08
N CYS A 81 -4.34 7.49 4.49
CA CYS A 81 -3.85 6.22 3.98
C CYS A 81 -4.30 5.95 2.55
N VAL A 82 -3.47 5.30 1.75
CA VAL A 82 -3.85 4.73 0.46
C VAL A 82 -3.69 3.22 0.47
N PHE A 83 -4.60 2.54 -0.20
CA PHE A 83 -4.56 1.09 -0.39
C PHE A 83 -4.37 0.81 -1.87
N VAL A 84 -3.18 0.37 -2.24
CA VAL A 84 -2.80 0.28 -3.65
C VAL A 84 -2.15 -1.08 -3.95
N PRO A 85 -2.51 -1.73 -5.06
CA PRO A 85 -1.79 -2.89 -5.55
C PRO A 85 -0.36 -2.50 -5.97
N VAL A 86 0.54 -3.47 -5.93
CA VAL A 86 1.92 -3.30 -6.37
C VAL A 86 2.04 -3.70 -7.82
N TRP A 87 2.29 -2.74 -8.71
CA TRP A 87 2.32 -2.99 -10.16
C TRP A 87 3.73 -3.01 -10.75
N ASP A 88 4.70 -2.45 -10.04
CA ASP A 88 6.07 -2.32 -10.54
C ASP A 88 7.14 -2.80 -9.55
N VAL A 89 8.37 -2.89 -10.03
CA VAL A 89 9.54 -3.38 -9.30
C VAL A 89 10.62 -2.31 -9.24
N GLY A 90 10.94 -1.90 -8.01
CA GLY A 90 11.78 -0.75 -7.68
C GLY A 90 11.28 -0.15 -6.36
N PRO A 91 11.97 0.78 -5.71
CA PRO A 91 13.14 1.55 -6.15
C PRO A 91 14.50 0.85 -5.95
N TRP A 92 15.49 1.24 -6.76
CA TRP A 92 16.92 0.87 -6.70
C TRP A 92 17.27 -0.61 -6.92
N ASN A 93 16.52 -1.53 -6.30
CA ASN A 93 16.76 -2.96 -6.26
C ASN A 93 15.53 -3.74 -6.78
N THR A 94 15.72 -5.03 -7.09
CA THR A 94 14.67 -5.92 -7.58
C THR A 94 14.57 -7.23 -6.80
N LYS A 95 15.39 -7.39 -5.75
CA LYS A 95 15.44 -8.56 -4.85
C LYS A 95 15.43 -8.19 -3.36
N ASP A 96 14.97 -6.99 -3.02
CA ASP A 96 14.87 -6.46 -1.66
C ASP A 96 13.45 -6.57 -1.13
N ASP A 97 13.02 -7.78 -0.77
CA ASP A 97 11.77 -8.03 -0.07
C ASP A 97 11.92 -7.78 1.44
N TYR A 98 12.28 -6.55 1.82
CA TYR A 98 12.58 -6.16 3.20
C TYR A 98 11.42 -6.42 4.18
N TRP A 99 10.19 -6.65 3.72
CA TRP A 99 9.06 -7.05 4.54
C TRP A 99 9.09 -8.53 4.98
N ASN A 100 9.92 -9.38 4.37
CA ASN A 100 10.04 -10.79 4.71
C ASN A 100 11.12 -11.02 5.78
N ALA A 101 10.83 -11.90 6.74
CA ALA A 101 11.82 -12.29 7.74
C ALA A 101 12.99 -13.06 7.12
N ASN A 102 12.69 -13.96 6.16
CA ASN A 102 13.67 -14.65 5.35
C ASN A 102 13.68 -14.05 3.94
N ARG A 103 14.30 -12.88 3.79
CA ARG A 103 14.36 -12.16 2.51
C ARG A 103 15.32 -12.78 1.49
N GLN A 104 15.10 -12.43 0.23
CA GLN A 104 15.81 -12.95 -0.94
C GLN A 104 17.29 -12.55 -0.97
N MET A 105 17.60 -11.26 -0.74
CA MET A 105 18.97 -10.72 -0.65
C MET A 105 19.17 -9.88 0.61
N TRP A 106 20.41 -9.46 0.91
CA TRP A 106 20.77 -8.61 2.07
C TRP A 106 20.24 -9.14 3.41
N ARG A 107 20.35 -10.46 3.60
CA ARG A 107 19.78 -11.21 4.74
C ARG A 107 20.34 -10.80 6.10
N ASP A 108 21.49 -10.14 6.10
CA ASP A 108 22.18 -9.59 7.26
C ASP A 108 21.57 -8.28 7.78
N LEU A 109 20.77 -7.57 6.97
CA LEU A 109 20.05 -6.40 7.45
C LEU A 109 18.90 -6.81 8.41
N PRO A 110 18.38 -5.90 9.24
CA PRO A 110 17.14 -6.13 10.00
C PRO A 110 15.89 -6.16 9.11
N ARG A 111 14.91 -7.02 9.42
CA ARG A 111 13.60 -7.03 8.74
C ARG A 111 12.96 -5.64 8.83
N GLY A 112 12.37 -5.19 7.73
CA GLY A 112 11.72 -3.89 7.61
C GLY A 112 12.65 -2.76 7.17
N LYS A 113 13.96 -3.01 7.06
CA LYS A 113 14.94 -2.04 6.56
C LYS A 113 15.24 -2.29 5.07
N PRO A 114 14.87 -1.35 4.17
CA PRO A 114 15.29 -1.41 2.77
C PRO A 114 16.81 -1.34 2.63
N ALA A 115 17.36 -2.08 1.68
CA ALA A 115 18.79 -2.06 1.37
C ALA A 115 19.22 -0.70 0.83
N ALA A 116 18.37 -0.01 0.07
CA ALA A 116 18.64 1.36 -0.40
C ALA A 116 18.72 2.37 0.76
N GLU A 117 17.88 2.24 1.77
CA GLU A 117 17.97 3.06 2.99
C GLU A 117 19.30 2.82 3.71
N ALA A 118 19.68 1.56 3.92
CA ALA A 118 20.96 1.23 4.54
C ALA A 118 22.16 1.72 3.71
N ALA A 119 22.08 1.60 2.38
CA ALA A 119 23.14 2.08 1.48
C ALA A 119 23.30 3.60 1.57
N TYR A 120 22.19 4.34 1.54
CA TYR A 120 22.19 5.80 1.63
C TYR A 120 22.66 6.32 2.99
N ALA A 121 22.15 5.76 4.09
CA ALA A 121 22.39 6.29 5.43
C ALA A 121 23.69 5.78 6.08
N GLU A 122 24.09 4.54 5.77
CA GLU A 122 25.16 3.83 6.48
C GLU A 122 26.28 3.36 5.56
N GLY A 123 26.20 3.65 4.26
CA GLY A 123 27.19 3.18 3.28
C GLY A 123 27.15 1.66 3.08
N TYR A 124 26.06 1.00 3.46
CA TYR A 124 25.87 -0.43 3.23
C TYR A 124 26.05 -0.78 1.75
N ASN A 125 26.64 -1.94 1.45
CA ASN A 125 27.05 -2.32 0.09
C ASN A 125 27.89 -1.22 -0.61
N ARG A 126 28.77 -0.54 0.13
CA ARG A 126 29.58 0.61 -0.34
C ARG A 126 28.72 1.77 -0.89
N GLY A 127 27.52 1.95 -0.36
CA GLY A 127 26.55 2.96 -0.79
C GLY A 127 25.91 2.66 -2.16
N ARG A 128 25.85 1.39 -2.55
CA ARG A 128 25.39 0.98 -3.89
C ARG A 128 24.18 0.06 -3.86
N ASP A 129 23.38 0.10 -4.92
CA ASP A 129 22.30 -0.84 -5.18
C ASP A 129 22.82 -2.16 -5.78
N GLU A 130 21.92 -3.09 -6.10
CA GLU A 130 22.26 -4.40 -6.71
C GLU A 130 22.93 -4.30 -8.08
N PHE A 131 22.79 -3.16 -8.77
CA PHE A 131 23.38 -2.91 -10.08
C PHE A 131 24.70 -2.12 -9.99
N GLY A 132 25.15 -1.82 -8.77
CA GLY A 132 26.38 -1.06 -8.53
C GLY A 132 26.25 0.45 -8.72
N ARG A 133 25.03 0.98 -8.92
CA ARG A 133 24.79 2.44 -8.97
C ARG A 133 24.88 3.01 -7.56
N THR A 134 25.38 4.23 -7.43
CA THR A 134 25.36 4.94 -6.14
C THR A 134 23.93 5.28 -5.78
N VAL A 135 23.48 4.85 -4.60
CA VAL A 135 22.15 5.14 -4.08
C VAL A 135 22.10 6.60 -3.66
N SER A 136 21.25 7.40 -4.30
CA SER A 136 21.17 8.85 -4.07
C SER A 136 20.01 9.28 -3.16
N ASN A 137 19.14 8.35 -2.76
CA ASN A 137 18.08 8.57 -1.78
C ASN A 137 17.71 7.23 -1.09
N PRO A 138 17.08 7.26 0.10
CA PRO A 138 16.78 6.04 0.86
C PRO A 138 15.44 5.38 0.46
N ALA A 139 14.96 5.58 -0.77
CA ALA A 139 13.63 5.13 -1.18
C ALA A 139 13.45 3.62 -0.96
N GLY A 140 12.34 3.24 -0.30
CA GLY A 140 11.93 1.85 -0.10
C GLY A 140 10.61 1.49 -0.77
N ILE A 141 9.92 2.48 -1.34
CA ILE A 141 8.67 2.35 -2.07
C ILE A 141 8.52 3.55 -3.00
N ASP A 142 8.05 3.32 -4.22
CA ASP A 142 7.61 4.40 -5.11
C ASP A 142 6.10 4.33 -5.30
N LEU A 143 5.47 5.49 -5.38
CA LEU A 143 4.01 5.62 -5.47
C LEU A 143 3.62 6.29 -6.77
N ALA A 144 2.58 5.75 -7.40
CA ALA A 144 1.95 6.37 -8.56
C ALA A 144 1.49 7.81 -8.26
N ASP A 145 1.43 8.62 -9.31
CA ASP A 145 1.20 10.05 -9.22
C ASP A 145 -0.05 10.43 -8.42
N ARG A 146 -1.19 9.78 -8.69
CA ARG A 146 -2.45 10.06 -7.97
C ARG A 146 -2.41 9.53 -6.54
N ALA A 147 -1.74 8.41 -6.29
CA ALA A 147 -1.61 7.86 -4.94
C ALA A 147 -0.79 8.82 -4.05
N PHE A 148 0.28 9.37 -4.61
CA PHE A 148 1.15 10.34 -3.96
C PHE A 148 0.42 11.68 -3.72
N ARG A 149 -0.11 12.28 -4.79
CA ARG A 149 -0.65 13.64 -4.78
C ARG A 149 -2.04 13.75 -4.15
N ASP A 150 -2.97 12.87 -4.49
CA ASP A 150 -4.39 13.01 -4.11
C ASP A 150 -4.76 12.05 -2.98
N GLY A 151 -4.19 10.84 -3.02
CA GLY A 151 -4.42 9.81 -2.01
C GLY A 151 -3.79 10.18 -0.66
N LEU A 152 -2.49 10.50 -0.66
CA LEU A 152 -1.75 10.84 0.56
C LEU A 152 -1.57 12.35 0.79
N LEU A 153 -1.85 13.20 -0.20
CA LEU A 153 -1.59 14.65 -0.16
C LEU A 153 -0.11 14.99 0.10
N LEU A 154 0.81 14.17 -0.40
CA LEU A 154 2.23 14.45 -0.31
C LEU A 154 2.63 15.54 -1.33
N ARG A 155 3.43 16.51 -0.88
CA ARG A 155 4.01 17.56 -1.72
C ARG A 155 5.45 17.29 -2.11
N ASP A 156 6.13 16.46 -1.34
CA ASP A 156 7.50 16.03 -1.54
C ASP A 156 7.64 14.62 -0.94
N ASN A 157 8.77 13.96 -1.25
CA ASN A 157 9.14 12.67 -0.73
C ASN A 157 9.09 12.68 0.80
N ALA A 158 8.61 11.59 1.39
CA ALA A 158 8.32 11.57 2.80
C ALA A 158 8.48 10.17 3.39
N TRP A 159 8.78 10.14 4.68
CA TRP A 159 8.66 8.92 5.44
C TRP A 159 7.19 8.57 5.68
N VAL A 160 6.82 7.34 5.32
CA VAL A 160 5.47 6.80 5.47
C VAL A 160 5.53 5.50 6.25
N ARG A 161 4.40 5.07 6.81
CA ARG A 161 4.23 3.68 7.27
C ARG A 161 3.62 2.87 6.15
N VAL A 162 4.17 1.69 5.88
CA VAL A 162 3.64 0.76 4.88
C VAL A 162 3.35 -0.59 5.52
N ALA A 163 2.13 -1.07 5.33
CA ALA A 163 1.70 -2.40 5.73
C ALA A 163 1.50 -3.29 4.49
N PHE A 164 2.06 -4.49 4.52
CA PHE A 164 2.02 -5.45 3.42
C PHE A 164 0.87 -6.42 3.64
N LEU A 165 -0.31 -6.11 3.09
CA LEU A 165 -1.58 -6.73 3.53
C LEU A 165 -1.65 -8.24 3.29
N TRP A 166 -0.85 -8.76 2.36
CA TRP A 166 -0.78 -10.20 2.09
C TRP A 166 -0.01 -11.00 3.14
N THR A 167 0.76 -10.36 4.03
CA THR A 167 1.55 -11.07 5.03
C THR A 167 0.72 -11.50 6.25
N ALA A 168 -0.49 -10.96 6.39
CA ALA A 168 -1.47 -11.39 7.38
C ALA A 168 -2.36 -12.50 6.83
N PRO A 169 -2.68 -13.56 7.60
CA PRO A 169 -3.73 -14.51 7.23
C PRO A 169 -5.12 -13.88 7.33
N GLY A 170 -6.15 -14.62 6.89
CA GLY A 170 -7.56 -14.26 7.12
C GLY A 170 -8.34 -13.85 5.87
N PRO A 171 -9.64 -13.56 6.05
CA PRO A 171 -10.54 -13.21 4.96
C PRO A 171 -10.18 -11.85 4.34
N ARG A 172 -10.34 -11.75 3.02
CA ARG A 172 -10.05 -10.54 2.24
C ARG A 172 -11.20 -10.20 1.31
N GLY A 173 -11.42 -8.91 1.11
CA GLY A 173 -12.33 -8.38 0.11
C GLY A 173 -11.57 -7.63 -0.97
N SER A 174 -12.04 -7.70 -2.21
CA SER A 174 -11.52 -6.89 -3.31
C SER A 174 -12.34 -5.62 -3.44
N VAL A 175 -11.68 -4.49 -3.64
CA VAL A 175 -12.32 -3.23 -4.01
C VAL A 175 -12.79 -3.33 -5.46
N ALA A 176 -14.08 -3.12 -5.69
CA ALA A 176 -14.67 -3.05 -7.02
C ALA A 176 -15.16 -1.63 -7.28
N THR A 177 -14.60 -0.98 -8.28
CA THR A 177 -15.01 0.35 -8.75
C THR A 177 -15.10 0.39 -10.27
N ASP A 178 -15.71 1.45 -10.81
CA ASP A 178 -15.90 1.72 -12.24
C ASP A 178 -14.71 2.42 -12.90
N GLY A 179 -13.59 2.53 -12.20
CA GLY A 179 -12.38 3.24 -12.63
C GLY A 179 -11.96 4.34 -11.66
N SER A 180 -12.90 4.90 -10.89
CA SER A 180 -12.58 5.84 -9.81
C SER A 180 -12.07 5.12 -8.55
N PRO A 181 -11.23 5.76 -7.71
CA PRO A 181 -10.89 5.21 -6.40
C PRO A 181 -12.12 5.06 -5.51
N LEU A 182 -12.09 4.05 -4.65
CA LEU A 182 -12.96 4.02 -3.49
C LEU A 182 -12.47 5.06 -2.48
N LEU A 183 -13.34 6.01 -2.12
CA LEU A 183 -13.04 7.00 -1.08
C LEU A 183 -13.07 6.33 0.30
N VAL A 184 -11.93 6.31 0.98
CA VAL A 184 -11.82 5.82 2.36
C VAL A 184 -12.19 6.95 3.30
N ARG A 185 -13.12 6.70 4.22
CA ARG A 185 -13.65 7.68 5.17
C ARG A 185 -13.37 7.26 6.61
N ASP A 186 -13.29 8.25 7.50
CA ASP A 186 -13.13 8.04 8.95
C ASP A 186 -14.37 7.48 9.64
N GLN A 187 -15.52 7.53 8.97
CA GLN A 187 -16.80 7.02 9.45
C GLN A 187 -17.56 6.33 8.31
N PRO A 188 -18.44 5.35 8.62
CA PRO A 188 -19.24 4.64 7.62
C PRO A 188 -20.43 5.47 7.12
N SER A 189 -20.18 6.70 6.67
CA SER A 189 -21.18 7.66 6.19
C SER A 189 -20.59 8.55 5.09
N ARG A 190 -21.44 9.01 4.16
CA ARG A 190 -21.06 10.02 3.15
C ARG A 190 -20.66 11.36 3.79
N ALA A 191 -21.10 11.63 5.02
CA ALA A 191 -20.72 12.83 5.78
C ALA A 191 -19.32 12.72 6.42
N GLY A 192 -18.77 11.50 6.55
CA GLY A 192 -17.43 11.29 7.09
C GLY A 192 -16.34 11.92 6.22
N ALA A 193 -15.27 12.41 6.83
CA ALA A 193 -14.17 13.02 6.09
C ALA A 193 -13.45 11.96 5.24
N VAL A 194 -13.06 12.32 4.02
CA VAL A 194 -12.21 11.45 3.19
C VAL A 194 -10.80 11.46 3.75
N VAL A 195 -10.35 10.31 4.24
CA VAL A 195 -9.02 10.09 4.84
C VAL A 195 -8.10 9.26 3.96
N GLY A 196 -8.49 9.01 2.71
CA GLY A 196 -7.67 8.17 1.84
C GLY A 196 -8.41 7.64 0.63
N PHE A 197 -7.69 6.85 -0.16
CA PHE A 197 -8.23 6.13 -1.32
C PHE A 197 -7.88 4.64 -1.25
N ALA A 198 -8.75 3.81 -1.82
CA ALA A 198 -8.39 2.45 -2.19
C ALA A 198 -8.55 2.27 -3.69
N ALA A 199 -7.51 1.72 -4.32
CA ALA A 199 -7.50 1.45 -5.75
C ALA A 199 -8.49 0.34 -6.12
N GLY A 200 -8.97 0.35 -7.37
CA GLY A 200 -9.68 -0.80 -7.93
C GLY A 200 -8.83 -2.08 -7.84
N ALA A 201 -9.49 -3.22 -7.63
CA ALA A 201 -8.91 -4.54 -7.41
C ALA A 201 -8.07 -4.71 -6.13
N ALA A 202 -7.73 -3.64 -5.38
CA ALA A 202 -7.00 -3.73 -4.12
C ALA A 202 -7.67 -4.74 -3.16
N GLN A 203 -6.88 -5.61 -2.55
CA GLN A 203 -7.38 -6.58 -1.56
C GLN A 203 -7.12 -6.09 -0.15
N LEU A 204 -8.20 -6.01 0.64
CA LEU A 204 -8.19 -5.50 2.01
C LEU A 204 -8.53 -6.62 2.99
N PRO A 205 -7.84 -6.72 4.14
CA PRO A 205 -8.26 -7.58 5.24
C PRO A 205 -9.66 -7.20 5.73
N ILE A 206 -10.52 -8.19 5.94
CA ILE A 206 -11.85 -7.99 6.51
C ILE A 206 -11.80 -8.40 7.99
N SER A 207 -11.76 -7.42 8.89
CA SER A 207 -11.86 -7.67 10.34
C SER A 207 -13.30 -7.69 10.82
N CYS A 208 -14.17 -6.90 10.20
CA CYS A 208 -15.61 -6.90 10.40
C CYS A 208 -16.31 -6.35 9.14
N GLN A 209 -17.58 -6.70 8.98
CA GLN A 209 -18.42 -6.14 7.92
C GLN A 209 -19.70 -5.59 8.54
N ILE A 210 -20.02 -4.35 8.20
CA ILE A 210 -21.28 -3.69 8.54
C ILE A 210 -21.94 -3.26 7.24
N ARG A 211 -23.25 -3.45 7.12
CA ARG A 211 -23.99 -3.04 5.92
C ARG A 211 -24.35 -1.56 6.05
N GLY A 212 -23.66 -0.71 5.30
CA GLY A 212 -23.94 0.73 5.21
C GLY A 212 -25.02 1.07 4.18
N GLU A 213 -25.18 2.37 3.92
CA GLU A 213 -26.04 2.88 2.84
C GLU A 213 -25.55 2.37 1.48
N HIS A 214 -26.51 1.98 0.62
CA HIS A 214 -26.19 1.66 -0.76
C HIS A 214 -25.90 2.96 -1.51
N ILE A 215 -24.69 3.06 -2.06
CA ILE A 215 -24.21 4.26 -2.74
C ILE A 215 -23.82 3.86 -4.16
N THR A 216 -24.51 4.42 -5.14
CA THR A 216 -24.00 4.49 -6.51
C THR A 216 -22.91 5.56 -6.52
N GLY A 217 -21.74 5.26 -7.08
CA GLY A 217 -20.68 6.24 -7.27
C GLY A 217 -21.17 7.30 -8.26
N ASP A 218 -21.12 8.57 -7.87
CA ASP A 218 -21.19 9.66 -8.82
C ASP A 218 -19.75 9.95 -9.24
N ALA A 219 -19.51 10.01 -10.55
CA ALA A 219 -18.21 10.28 -11.16
C ALA A 219 -17.62 11.63 -10.73
#